data_AF-A0A2E7CH08-F1
#
_entry.id   AF-A0A2E7CH08-F1
#
_cell.length_a   1.000
_cell.length_b   1.000
_cell.length_c   1.000
_cell.angle_alpha   90.00
_cell.angle_beta   90.00
_cell.angle_gamma   90.00
#
_symmetry.space_group_name_H-M   'P 1'
#
loop_
_entity.id
_entity.type
_entity.pdbx_description
1 polymer ?
#
loop_
_entity_poly.entity_id
_entity_poly.type
_entity_poly.pdbx_seq_one_letter_code
_entity_poly.pdbx_strand_id
1 'polypeptide(L)'
;MISAIGYSKNTFTPFRPQKLGRGKESWLEEIYSEEEMVLKLRSELQAPADKTIHRIIFSGAQLQEISAKNAQRALMASGVTAGTLLFALYPDADLVACGEDTYSIPEGAVGVESYRVSETKGSFGAWRHRWSLPCSDAEQLDQAIVQGGLVVLINPKRRDDEPINISATENPPDFEQAHPILPESTKQSLFMLTNGRTKKAKYRACVLPKMLTHSNHVALFHNDRNGYALGIYSQIDPEIDQQLEDFSSSLSILLVPFVIPPMIARWDRALVELYRSWDREDPFPLGNELDIPTDVRQSKRNKPSKSSDKNTSSAVTKDEDTSKTETEVKSEPEETTPTAAEAEPEEKVEQLNTQPELPTPSVDEFQDDYDFEEDSW
;
A
#
# COMPACT_ATOMS: atom_id res chain seq x y z
N MET A 1 -12.03 22.65 -19.24
CA MET A 1 -11.34 21.53 -18.57
C MET A 1 -12.20 21.10 -17.40
N ILE A 2 -12.32 19.79 -17.16
CA ILE A 2 -13.18 19.21 -16.13
C ILE A 2 -12.31 18.47 -15.13
N SER A 3 -12.51 18.78 -13.86
CA SER A 3 -11.96 18.03 -12.75
C SER A 3 -12.70 16.71 -12.61
N ALA A 4 -11.96 15.61 -12.54
CA ALA A 4 -12.51 14.28 -12.40
C ALA A 4 -11.75 13.46 -11.35
N ILE A 5 -12.49 12.69 -10.55
CA ILE A 5 -11.94 11.73 -9.61
C ILE A 5 -12.36 10.34 -10.04
N GLY A 6 -11.35 9.53 -10.36
CA GLY A 6 -11.49 8.11 -10.60
C GLY A 6 -11.44 7.35 -9.29
N TYR A 7 -12.43 6.49 -9.06
CA TYR A 7 -12.45 5.62 -7.87
C TYR A 7 -12.76 4.17 -8.22
N SER A 8 -12.24 3.22 -7.44
CA SER A 8 -12.63 1.80 -7.51
C SER A 8 -12.82 1.24 -6.10
N LYS A 9 -13.96 0.61 -5.83
CA LYS A 9 -14.14 -0.27 -4.67
C LYS A 9 -13.79 -1.71 -5.07
N ASN A 10 -12.96 -2.39 -4.29
CA ASN A 10 -12.67 -3.81 -4.45
C ASN A 10 -12.13 -4.43 -3.15
N THR A 11 -11.94 -5.74 -3.16
CA THR A 11 -11.37 -6.49 -2.05
C THR A 11 -10.05 -7.15 -2.46
N PHE A 12 -9.20 -7.47 -1.48
CA PHE A 12 -7.99 -8.26 -1.70
C PHE A 12 -7.53 -8.99 -0.42
N THR A 13 -6.69 -10.01 -0.60
CA THR A 13 -6.02 -10.72 0.50
C THR A 13 -4.67 -10.05 0.81
N PRO A 14 -4.41 -9.61 2.05
CA PRO A 14 -3.16 -8.93 2.44
C PRO A 14 -1.87 -9.69 2.13
N PHE A 15 -1.89 -11.03 2.22
CA PHE A 15 -0.77 -11.93 1.94
C PHE A 15 -0.50 -12.12 0.43
N ARG A 16 -1.49 -11.83 -0.42
CA ARG A 16 -1.36 -11.89 -1.90
C ARG A 16 -1.77 -10.55 -2.51
N PRO A 17 -1.06 -9.46 -2.17
CA PRO A 17 -1.57 -8.13 -2.41
C PRO A 17 -1.42 -7.77 -3.89
N GLN A 18 -2.55 -7.70 -4.59
CA GLN A 18 -2.60 -7.42 -6.02
C GLN A 18 -1.91 -6.08 -6.36
N LYS A 19 -1.28 -6.03 -7.54
CA LYS A 19 -0.58 -4.83 -8.03
C LYS A 19 -1.50 -3.62 -8.08
N LEU A 20 -1.09 -2.53 -7.43
CA LEU A 20 -1.79 -1.24 -7.46
C LEU A 20 -1.49 -0.43 -8.73
N GLY A 21 -0.30 -0.57 -9.33
CA GLY A 21 0.12 0.19 -10.51
C GLY A 21 0.80 -0.66 -11.58
N ARG A 22 0.91 -0.12 -12.81
CA ARG A 22 1.51 -0.82 -13.97
C ARG A 22 3.04 -0.96 -13.94
N GLY A 23 3.72 -0.50 -12.90
CA GLY A 23 5.19 -0.59 -12.80
C GLY A 23 5.90 0.45 -11.94
N LYS A 24 5.19 1.38 -11.30
CA LYS A 24 5.78 2.34 -10.34
C LYS A 24 5.69 1.90 -8.88
N GLU A 25 4.59 1.25 -8.50
CA GLU A 25 4.36 0.81 -7.13
C GLU A 25 4.07 -0.69 -7.03
N SER A 26 4.79 -1.32 -6.12
CA SER A 26 4.50 -2.62 -5.52
C SER A 26 4.29 -2.44 -4.01
N TRP A 27 3.78 -3.46 -3.36
CA TRP A 27 3.93 -3.59 -1.92
C TRP A 27 5.39 -3.90 -1.60
N LEU A 28 5.79 -3.67 -0.34
CA LEU A 28 7.07 -4.15 0.15
C LEU A 28 7.03 -5.67 0.14
N GLU A 29 7.96 -6.28 -0.59
CA GLU A 29 8.20 -7.72 -0.53
C GLU A 29 8.70 -8.02 0.89
N GLU A 30 8.06 -9.00 1.54
CA GLU A 30 8.51 -9.45 2.85
C GLU A 30 9.81 -10.24 2.72
N ILE A 31 10.64 -10.15 3.76
CA ILE A 31 11.89 -10.92 3.87
C ILE A 31 11.59 -12.39 4.19
N TYR A 32 10.38 -12.66 4.71
CA TYR A 32 9.87 -14.00 5.01
C TYR A 32 9.20 -14.63 3.80
N SER A 33 9.29 -15.96 3.69
CA SER A 33 8.47 -16.71 2.74
C SER A 33 6.97 -16.55 3.06
N GLU A 34 6.11 -16.76 2.06
CA GLU A 34 4.65 -16.66 2.23
C GLU A 34 4.15 -17.60 3.35
N GLU A 35 4.79 -18.76 3.51
CA GLU A 35 4.48 -19.76 4.53
C GLU A 35 4.92 -19.32 5.93
N GLU A 36 6.15 -18.83 6.10
CA GLU A 36 6.64 -18.28 7.39
C GLU A 36 5.82 -17.07 7.85
N MET A 37 5.47 -16.17 6.92
CA MET A 37 4.62 -15.01 7.19
C MET A 37 3.23 -15.43 7.63
N VAL A 38 2.60 -16.38 6.93
CA VAL A 38 1.27 -16.90 7.30
C VAL A 38 1.33 -17.61 8.66
N LEU A 39 2.38 -18.38 8.95
CA LEU A 39 2.55 -19.04 10.26
C LEU A 39 2.72 -18.01 11.39
N LYS A 40 3.63 -17.03 11.22
CA LYS A 40 3.91 -16.00 12.22
C LYS A 40 2.72 -15.07 12.44
N LEU A 41 2.03 -14.64 11.40
CA LEU A 41 0.85 -13.78 11.55
C LEU A 41 -0.39 -14.56 12.02
N ARG A 42 -0.51 -15.87 11.75
CA ARG A 42 -1.54 -16.71 12.39
C ARG A 42 -1.29 -16.84 13.89
N SER A 43 -0.05 -17.05 14.33
CA SER A 43 0.27 -17.15 15.76
C SER A 43 0.21 -15.81 16.49
N GLU A 44 0.66 -14.71 15.87
CA GLU A 44 0.69 -13.38 16.49
C GLU A 44 -0.64 -12.60 16.40
N LEU A 45 -1.40 -12.71 15.30
CA LEU A 45 -2.62 -11.91 15.07
C LEU A 45 -3.93 -12.66 15.32
N GLN A 46 -3.89 -13.99 15.45
CA GLN A 46 -5.08 -14.86 15.43
C GLN A 46 -5.99 -14.63 14.20
N ALA A 47 -5.47 -13.98 13.15
CA ALA A 47 -6.23 -13.61 11.98
C ALA A 47 -6.22 -14.75 10.95
N PRO A 48 -7.37 -15.13 10.36
CA PRO A 48 -7.39 -16.07 9.26
C PRO A 48 -6.57 -15.50 8.09
N ALA A 49 -5.76 -16.35 7.43
CA ALA A 49 -4.88 -15.92 6.33
C ALA A 49 -5.67 -15.42 5.11
N ASP A 50 -6.91 -15.87 5.04
CA ASP A 50 -7.99 -15.59 4.10
C ASP A 50 -8.84 -14.37 4.49
N LYS A 51 -8.47 -13.64 5.56
CA LYS A 51 -9.12 -12.36 5.93
C LYS A 51 -9.01 -11.36 4.79
N THR A 52 -10.16 -11.11 4.17
CA THR A 52 -10.31 -10.17 3.07
C THR A 52 -10.35 -8.74 3.61
N ILE A 53 -9.66 -7.82 2.93
CA ILE A 53 -9.67 -6.39 3.24
C ILE A 53 -10.39 -5.64 2.12
N HIS A 54 -11.32 -4.78 2.51
CA HIS A 54 -12.00 -3.84 1.61
C HIS A 54 -11.07 -2.67 1.31
N ARG A 55 -11.08 -2.21 0.05
CA ARG A 55 -10.17 -1.21 -0.46
C ARG A 55 -10.87 -0.30 -1.45
N ILE A 56 -10.79 1.01 -1.20
CA ILE A 56 -11.13 2.04 -2.18
C ILE A 56 -9.84 2.70 -2.65
N ILE A 57 -9.65 2.84 -3.96
CA ILE A 57 -8.52 3.60 -4.52
C ILE A 57 -9.06 4.80 -5.29
N PHE A 58 -8.59 5.99 -4.94
CA PHE A 58 -8.88 7.27 -5.60
C PHE A 58 -7.65 7.79 -6.35
N SER A 59 -7.85 8.25 -7.59
CA SER A 59 -6.87 9.05 -8.34
C SER A 59 -7.60 10.10 -9.17
N GLY A 60 -7.00 11.28 -9.31
CA GLY A 60 -7.60 12.43 -9.99
C GLY A 60 -7.07 12.64 -11.40
N ALA A 61 -7.82 13.42 -12.19
CA ALA A 61 -7.37 13.94 -13.47
C ALA A 61 -8.06 15.27 -13.83
N GLN A 62 -7.38 16.05 -14.65
CA GLN A 62 -8.00 17.11 -15.47
C GLN A 62 -8.26 16.56 -16.88
N LEU A 63 -9.49 16.70 -17.33
CA LEU A 63 -9.99 16.18 -18.60
C LEU A 63 -10.37 17.33 -19.54
N GLN A 64 -10.13 17.12 -20.83
CA GLN A 64 -10.55 18.00 -21.93
C GLN A 64 -11.53 17.30 -22.88
N GLU A 65 -11.44 15.97 -22.97
CA GLU A 65 -12.14 15.12 -23.92
C GLU A 65 -12.25 13.68 -23.36
N ILE A 66 -13.20 12.89 -23.85
CA ILE A 66 -13.43 11.49 -23.46
C ILE A 66 -12.20 10.61 -23.71
N SER A 67 -11.35 10.96 -24.69
CA SER A 67 -10.14 10.21 -25.04
C SER A 67 -9.12 10.11 -23.88
N ALA A 68 -9.16 11.05 -22.92
CA ALA A 68 -8.20 11.18 -21.81
C ALA A 68 -6.71 11.11 -22.22
N LYS A 69 -6.37 11.39 -23.49
CA LYS A 69 -5.01 11.28 -24.05
C LYS A 69 -4.00 12.16 -23.33
N ASN A 70 -4.43 13.35 -22.89
CA ASN A 70 -3.62 14.34 -22.20
C ASN A 70 -3.85 14.39 -20.67
N ALA A 71 -4.62 13.45 -20.11
CA ALA A 71 -4.97 13.45 -18.70
C ALA A 71 -3.73 13.24 -17.80
N GLN A 72 -3.39 14.26 -17.00
CA GLN A 72 -2.45 14.12 -15.89
C GLN A 72 -3.10 13.27 -14.78
N ARG A 73 -2.37 12.31 -14.19
CA ARG A 73 -2.96 11.33 -13.25
C ARG A 73 -2.30 11.36 -11.88
N ALA A 74 -3.03 11.93 -10.93
CA ALA A 74 -2.74 12.03 -9.50
C ALA A 74 -3.99 12.62 -8.82
N LEU A 75 -4.24 12.35 -7.54
CA LEU A 75 -5.36 12.95 -6.80
C LEU A 75 -5.41 14.48 -7.00
N MET A 76 -4.29 15.15 -6.74
CA MET A 76 -4.09 16.60 -6.93
C MET A 76 -4.34 17.09 -8.36
N ALA A 77 -4.23 16.23 -9.38
CA ALA A 77 -4.49 16.62 -10.77
C ALA A 77 -5.97 16.90 -11.05
N SER A 78 -6.88 16.51 -10.14
CA SER A 78 -8.28 16.92 -10.16
C SER A 78 -8.53 18.31 -9.53
N GLY A 79 -7.53 18.92 -8.88
CA GLY A 79 -7.70 20.11 -8.05
C GLY A 79 -8.23 19.82 -6.64
N VAL A 80 -8.58 18.56 -6.32
CA VAL A 80 -8.90 18.13 -4.96
C VAL A 80 -7.65 17.72 -4.19
N THR A 81 -7.60 18.17 -2.95
CA THR A 81 -6.58 17.79 -1.98
C THR A 81 -6.98 16.53 -1.21
N ALA A 82 -6.01 15.89 -0.55
CA ALA A 82 -6.27 14.67 0.20
C ALA A 82 -7.09 14.94 1.46
N GLY A 83 -6.82 16.06 2.14
CA GLY A 83 -7.61 16.55 3.26
C GLY A 83 -9.06 16.80 2.85
N THR A 84 -9.27 17.56 1.77
CA THR A 84 -10.61 17.90 1.25
C THR A 84 -11.45 16.65 0.97
N LEU A 85 -10.84 15.62 0.35
CA LEU A 85 -11.54 14.35 0.09
C LEU A 85 -11.82 13.57 1.39
N LEU A 86 -10.85 13.45 2.30
CA LEU A 86 -11.02 12.66 3.53
C LEU A 86 -12.05 13.26 4.49
N PHE A 87 -12.07 14.58 4.67
CA PHE A 87 -13.08 15.26 5.48
C PHE A 87 -14.48 15.22 4.85
N ALA A 88 -14.60 15.19 3.51
CA ALA A 88 -15.90 15.00 2.87
C ALA A 88 -16.44 13.56 3.01
N LEU A 89 -15.55 12.55 2.98
CA LEU A 89 -15.94 11.15 3.15
C LEU A 89 -16.21 10.77 4.62
N TYR A 90 -15.58 11.47 5.57
CA TYR A 90 -15.62 11.18 7.00
C TYR A 90 -15.76 12.47 7.84
N PRO A 91 -16.86 13.23 7.72
CA PRO A 91 -17.00 14.56 8.31
C PRO A 91 -16.91 14.58 9.85
N ASP A 92 -17.38 13.52 10.52
CA ASP A 92 -17.41 13.41 11.98
C ASP A 92 -16.30 12.50 12.56
N ALA A 93 -15.28 12.15 11.77
CA ALA A 93 -14.25 11.20 12.20
C ALA A 93 -13.01 11.86 12.84
N ASP A 94 -12.46 11.21 13.85
CA ASP A 94 -11.12 11.51 14.36
C ASP A 94 -10.09 11.12 13.28
N LEU A 95 -9.47 12.11 12.63
CA LEU A 95 -8.39 11.89 11.67
C LEU A 95 -7.02 12.13 12.32
N VAL A 96 -6.12 11.17 12.20
CA VAL A 96 -4.73 11.30 12.68
C VAL A 96 -3.76 11.01 11.54
N ALA A 97 -3.05 12.03 11.07
CA ALA A 97 -1.94 11.87 10.15
C ALA A 97 -0.70 11.36 10.89
N CYS A 98 0.04 10.43 10.28
CA CYS A 98 1.20 9.81 10.90
C CYS A 98 2.43 9.89 10.00
N GLY A 99 3.48 10.52 10.50
CA GLY A 99 4.82 10.48 9.93
C GLY A 99 5.64 9.35 10.55
N GLU A 100 6.36 8.62 9.71
CA GLU A 100 7.41 7.68 10.10
C GLU A 100 8.60 7.95 9.16
N ASP A 101 9.83 7.91 9.66
CA ASP A 101 11.07 8.16 8.88
C ASP A 101 11.12 9.52 8.15
N THR A 102 10.48 10.54 8.73
CA THR A 102 10.38 11.90 8.15
C THR A 102 11.58 12.79 8.49
N TYR A 103 11.84 13.82 7.68
CA TYR A 103 12.85 14.86 7.96
C TYR A 103 12.27 16.10 8.67
N SER A 104 10.95 16.20 8.76
CA SER A 104 10.21 17.39 9.21
C SER A 104 9.09 16.99 10.16
N ILE A 105 8.88 17.79 11.19
CA ILE A 105 7.83 17.63 12.19
C ILE A 105 6.81 18.76 11.99
N PRO A 106 5.51 18.46 11.79
CA PRO A 106 4.51 19.50 11.63
C PRO A 106 4.20 20.22 12.95
N GLU A 107 3.75 21.46 12.85
CA GLU A 107 3.27 22.21 14.01
C GLU A 107 2.06 21.49 14.64
N GLY A 108 2.04 21.42 15.97
CA GLY A 108 1.03 20.66 16.72
C GLY A 108 1.24 19.13 16.73
N ALA A 109 2.33 18.61 16.15
CA ALA A 109 2.65 17.19 16.23
C ALA A 109 2.83 16.71 17.68
N VAL A 110 2.31 15.52 17.96
CA VAL A 110 2.31 14.88 19.29
C VAL A 110 2.99 13.52 19.24
N GLY A 111 3.53 13.07 20.38
CA GLY A 111 4.25 11.79 20.44
C GLY A 111 5.44 11.72 19.48
N VAL A 112 6.18 12.82 19.36
CA VAL A 112 7.33 12.94 18.47
C VAL A 112 8.50 12.15 19.02
N GLU A 113 9.04 11.20 18.25
CA GLU A 113 10.25 10.46 18.60
C GLU A 113 11.30 10.73 17.52
N SER A 114 12.51 11.13 17.94
CA SER A 114 13.62 11.46 17.04
C SER A 114 14.73 10.43 17.19
N TYR A 115 15.25 9.94 16.07
CA TYR A 115 16.31 8.94 16.04
C TYR A 115 17.30 9.21 14.90
N ARG A 116 18.54 8.74 15.03
CA ARG A 116 19.55 8.82 13.97
C ARG A 116 19.53 7.56 13.13
N VAL A 117 19.56 7.73 11.81
CA VAL A 117 19.75 6.63 10.86
C VAL A 117 21.14 6.72 10.25
N SER A 118 21.93 5.65 10.38
CA SER A 118 23.21 5.50 9.70
C SER A 118 22.97 5.27 8.20
N GLU A 119 23.25 6.28 7.38
CA GLU A 119 23.20 6.10 5.92
C GLU A 119 24.44 5.33 5.45
N THR A 120 24.25 4.34 4.58
CA THR A 120 25.28 3.34 4.18
C THR A 120 26.49 3.91 3.43
N LYS A 121 26.56 5.24 3.25
CA LYS A 121 27.56 5.97 2.45
C LYS A 121 27.95 7.34 3.01
N GLY A 122 27.71 7.61 4.31
CA GLY A 122 28.06 8.89 4.93
C GLY A 122 28.52 8.74 6.37
N SER A 123 29.43 9.62 6.82
CA SER A 123 29.98 9.63 8.18
C SER A 123 29.04 10.28 9.23
N PHE A 124 27.99 10.95 8.80
CA PHE A 124 27.00 11.58 9.67
C PHE A 124 25.63 10.93 9.47
N GLY A 125 25.07 10.37 10.54
CA GLY A 125 23.70 9.85 10.53
C GLY A 125 22.68 10.97 10.38
N ALA A 126 21.70 10.79 9.50
CA ALA A 126 20.60 11.73 9.33
C ALA A 126 19.62 11.59 10.51
N TRP A 127 19.16 12.72 11.06
CA TRP A 127 18.02 12.71 11.99
C TRP A 127 16.73 12.37 11.24
N ARG A 128 15.92 11.53 11.87
CA ARG A 128 14.62 11.07 11.41
C ARG A 128 13.62 11.22 12.53
N HIS A 129 12.38 11.51 12.15
CA HIS A 129 11.30 11.74 13.08
C HIS A 129 10.11 10.84 12.73
N ARG A 130 9.51 10.28 13.77
CA ARG A 130 8.16 9.73 13.75
C ARG A 130 7.26 10.57 14.63
N TRP A 131 6.02 10.78 14.20
CA TRP A 131 5.09 11.70 14.85
C TRP A 131 3.65 11.36 14.48
N SER A 132 2.72 11.79 15.33
CA SER A 132 1.29 11.80 15.04
C SER A 132 0.77 13.23 15.03
N LEU A 133 -0.19 13.55 14.18
CA LEU A 133 -0.87 14.84 14.16
C LEU A 133 -2.39 14.59 14.12
N PRO A 134 -3.15 14.90 15.18
CA PRO A 134 -4.59 14.95 15.08
C PRO A 134 -4.97 16.13 14.18
N CYS A 135 -5.74 15.86 13.12
CA CYS A 135 -6.14 16.85 12.13
C CYS A 135 -7.58 17.31 12.39
N SER A 136 -7.79 18.59 12.65
CA SER A 136 -9.12 19.19 12.84
C SER A 136 -9.77 19.67 11.54
N ASP A 137 -8.98 19.89 10.49
CA ASP A 137 -9.46 20.33 9.18
C ASP A 137 -8.59 19.79 8.02
N ALA A 138 -9.08 20.02 6.81
CA ALA A 138 -8.45 19.57 5.57
C ALA A 138 -7.07 20.21 5.34
N GLU A 139 -6.86 21.47 5.71
CA GLU A 139 -5.61 22.18 5.47
C GLU A 139 -4.50 21.60 6.34
N GLN A 140 -4.77 21.39 7.64
CA GLN A 140 -3.84 20.77 8.57
C GLN A 140 -3.43 19.35 8.11
N LEU A 141 -4.38 18.59 7.57
CA LEU A 141 -4.13 17.26 7.02
C LEU A 141 -3.26 17.31 5.75
N ASP A 142 -3.53 18.23 4.82
CA ASP A 142 -2.70 18.40 3.63
C ASP A 142 -1.28 18.89 3.96
N GLN A 143 -1.13 19.79 4.94
CA GLN A 143 0.17 20.22 5.46
C GLN A 143 0.95 19.03 6.04
N ALA A 144 0.31 18.15 6.83
CA ALA A 144 0.94 16.94 7.37
C ALA A 144 1.42 15.99 6.27
N ILE A 145 0.63 15.81 5.20
CA ILE A 145 0.98 14.96 4.06
C ILE A 145 2.20 15.52 3.31
N VAL A 146 2.26 16.83 3.09
CA VAL A 146 3.43 17.52 2.50
C VAL A 146 4.70 17.27 3.34
N GLN A 147 4.57 17.19 4.67
CA GLN A 147 5.67 16.91 5.60
C GLN A 147 6.00 15.41 5.80
N GLY A 148 5.40 14.52 4.99
CA GLY A 148 5.70 13.09 5.01
C GLY A 148 4.70 12.22 5.79
N GLY A 149 3.54 12.76 6.14
CA GLY A 149 2.39 12.01 6.66
C GLY A 149 1.83 11.04 5.61
N LEU A 150 2.43 9.86 5.48
CA LEU A 150 2.10 8.87 4.45
C LEU A 150 0.96 7.92 4.86
N VAL A 151 0.56 7.93 6.13
CA VAL A 151 -0.54 7.14 6.68
C VAL A 151 -1.48 8.07 7.42
N VAL A 152 -2.79 7.87 7.26
CA VAL A 152 -3.84 8.55 8.04
C VAL A 152 -4.71 7.48 8.68
N LEU A 153 -4.89 7.55 9.99
CA LEU A 153 -5.80 6.69 10.73
C LEU A 153 -7.15 7.39 10.86
N ILE A 154 -8.22 6.68 10.54
CA ILE A 154 -9.60 7.18 10.60
C ILE A 154 -10.30 6.47 11.76
N ASN A 155 -10.72 7.25 12.76
CA ASN A 155 -11.20 6.78 14.07
C ASN A 155 -10.21 5.77 14.71
N PRO A 156 -8.96 6.17 15.00
CA PRO A 156 -8.04 5.35 15.77
C PRO A 156 -8.50 5.19 17.21
N LYS A 157 -8.19 4.02 17.82
CA LYS A 157 -8.24 3.85 19.27
C LYS A 157 -7.26 4.83 19.91
N ARG A 158 -7.78 5.65 20.82
CA ARG A 158 -6.98 6.56 21.64
C ARG A 158 -6.21 5.77 22.72
N ARG A 159 -5.18 6.38 23.29
CA ARG A 159 -4.41 5.82 24.40
C ARG A 159 -5.21 5.89 25.71
N ASP A 160 -5.53 4.73 26.29
CA ASP A 160 -6.19 4.62 27.59
C ASP A 160 -5.15 4.46 28.71
N ASP A 161 -4.81 5.54 29.43
CA ASP A 161 -3.93 5.61 30.63
C ASP A 161 -2.59 4.83 30.62
N GLU A 162 -2.14 4.31 29.47
CA GLU A 162 -0.91 3.52 29.35
C GLU A 162 0.31 4.33 29.82
N PRO A 163 1.14 3.81 30.76
CA PRO A 163 2.32 4.52 31.24
C PRO A 163 3.26 4.88 30.09
N ILE A 164 3.71 6.13 30.06
CA ILE A 164 4.54 6.65 28.97
C ILE A 164 5.94 6.06 29.10
N ASN A 165 6.41 5.38 28.05
CA ASN A 165 7.77 4.86 28.02
C ASN A 165 8.76 5.98 27.64
N ILE A 166 9.24 6.70 28.64
CA ILE A 166 10.17 7.84 28.49
C ILE A 166 11.60 7.36 28.13
N SER A 167 11.92 6.07 28.27
CA SER A 167 13.31 5.58 28.18
C SER A 167 13.87 5.38 26.76
N ALA A 168 13.08 5.68 25.71
CA ALA A 168 13.45 5.42 24.32
C ALA A 168 13.80 6.68 23.51
N THR A 169 13.65 7.87 24.12
CA THR A 169 13.73 9.16 23.42
C THR A 169 14.99 9.95 23.78
N GLU A 170 15.96 9.97 22.87
CA GLU A 170 16.98 11.03 22.81
C GLU A 170 16.34 12.33 22.31
N ASN A 171 15.58 12.98 23.18
CA ASN A 171 14.88 14.20 22.81
C ASN A 171 15.86 15.37 22.62
N PRO A 172 15.73 16.16 21.54
CA PRO A 172 16.34 17.48 21.46
C PRO A 172 15.90 18.33 22.67
N PRO A 173 16.78 19.17 23.25
CA PRO A 173 16.53 19.83 24.53
C PRO A 173 15.36 20.84 24.54
N ASP A 174 14.80 21.19 23.38
CA ASP A 174 13.88 22.32 23.21
C ASP A 174 12.41 21.92 22.90
N PHE A 175 12.04 20.64 22.99
CA PHE A 175 10.67 20.18 22.71
C PHE A 175 9.85 19.91 23.98
N GLU A 176 8.88 20.77 24.28
CA GLU A 176 7.76 20.43 25.19
C GLU A 176 6.87 19.38 24.52
N GLN A 177 7.08 18.11 24.86
CA GLN A 177 6.39 17.00 24.18
C GLN A 177 4.97 16.80 24.66
N ALA A 178 4.02 17.22 23.84
CA ALA A 178 2.64 16.75 23.90
C ALA A 178 2.59 15.21 23.83
N HIS A 179 1.91 14.60 24.80
CA HIS A 179 1.88 13.15 25.00
C HIS A 179 1.34 12.39 23.76
N PRO A 180 1.84 11.17 23.47
CA PRO A 180 1.39 10.39 22.33
C PRO A 180 -0.10 10.02 22.46
N ILE A 181 -0.91 10.44 21.50
CA ILE A 181 -2.36 10.12 21.44
C ILE A 181 -2.64 8.66 21.03
N LEU A 182 -1.68 8.01 20.37
CA LEU A 182 -1.80 6.62 19.92
C LEU A 182 -1.20 5.65 20.96
N PRO A 183 -1.87 4.50 21.22
CA PRO A 183 -1.29 3.38 21.97
C PRO A 183 0.02 2.89 21.37
N GLU A 184 0.89 2.29 22.19
CA GLU A 184 2.17 1.78 21.68
C GLU A 184 1.99 0.64 20.68
N SER A 185 0.95 -0.18 20.85
CA SER A 185 0.58 -1.24 19.91
C SER A 185 0.22 -0.69 18.50
N THR A 186 -0.43 0.47 18.43
CA THR A 186 -0.73 1.18 17.19
C THR A 186 0.56 1.72 16.55
N LYS A 187 1.43 2.35 17.35
CA LYS A 187 2.72 2.87 16.90
C LYS A 187 3.65 1.77 16.38
N GLN A 188 3.73 0.62 17.05
CA GLN A 188 4.50 -0.54 16.58
C GLN A 188 3.93 -1.10 15.27
N SER A 189 2.60 -1.16 15.15
CA SER A 189 1.94 -1.65 13.93
C SER A 189 2.15 -0.70 12.74
N LEU A 190 2.15 0.62 12.99
CA LEU A 190 2.45 1.65 12.00
C LEU A 190 3.90 1.56 11.51
N PHE A 191 4.85 1.38 12.43
CA PHE A 191 6.24 1.11 12.10
C PHE A 191 6.36 -0.15 11.23
N MET A 192 5.77 -1.28 11.62
CA MET A 192 5.81 -2.51 10.81
C MET A 192 5.17 -2.34 9.42
N LEU A 193 4.05 -1.63 9.32
CA LEU A 193 3.38 -1.33 8.06
C LEU A 193 4.30 -0.57 7.10
N THR A 194 5.18 0.28 7.63
CA THR A 194 5.95 1.25 6.85
C THR A 194 7.46 0.97 6.79
N ASN A 195 8.01 0.10 7.64
CA ASN A 195 9.45 -0.11 7.76
C ASN A 195 10.05 -0.80 6.51
N GLY A 196 11.18 -0.26 6.04
CA GLY A 196 11.89 -0.72 4.85
C GLY A 196 11.46 -0.03 3.55
N ARG A 197 10.89 1.18 3.62
CA ARG A 197 10.41 1.92 2.43
C ARG A 197 11.46 2.01 1.32
N THR A 198 11.00 1.88 0.09
CA THR A 198 11.79 2.10 -1.13
C THR A 198 11.06 3.05 -2.09
N LYS A 199 11.75 3.52 -3.14
CA LYS A 199 11.13 4.33 -4.20
C LYS A 199 9.97 3.63 -4.92
N LYS A 200 9.92 2.29 -4.88
CA LYS A 200 8.89 1.47 -5.55
C LYS A 200 7.85 0.88 -4.59
N ALA A 201 8.09 0.90 -3.30
CA ALA A 201 7.23 0.22 -2.33
C ALA A 201 7.29 0.92 -0.97
N LYS A 202 6.14 1.36 -0.46
CA LYS A 202 6.02 2.15 0.77
C LYS A 202 5.48 1.38 1.97
N TYR A 203 4.76 0.28 1.73
CA TYR A 203 3.92 -0.37 2.74
C TYR A 203 3.97 -1.89 2.64
N ARG A 204 3.84 -2.58 3.77
CA ARG A 204 3.66 -4.05 3.88
C ARG A 204 2.18 -4.39 4.03
N ALA A 205 1.55 -4.90 2.97
CA ALA A 205 0.11 -5.15 2.96
C ALA A 205 -0.37 -6.11 4.06
N CYS A 206 0.42 -7.15 4.37
CA CYS A 206 0.19 -8.13 5.43
C CYS A 206 -0.03 -7.53 6.84
N VAL A 207 0.41 -6.29 7.08
CA VAL A 207 0.25 -5.59 8.38
C VAL A 207 -1.11 -4.88 8.49
N LEU A 208 -1.84 -4.67 7.38
CA LEU A 208 -3.14 -4.01 7.37
C LEU A 208 -4.19 -4.66 8.30
N PRO A 209 -4.34 -6.00 8.39
CA PRO A 209 -5.19 -6.64 9.39
C PRO A 209 -4.87 -6.22 10.83
N LYS A 210 -3.58 -6.10 11.20
CA LYS A 210 -3.16 -5.64 12.54
C LYS A 210 -3.53 -4.18 12.75
N MET A 211 -3.17 -3.30 11.80
CA MET A 211 -3.51 -1.87 11.86
C MET A 211 -5.01 -1.61 12.00
N LEU A 212 -5.83 -2.41 11.32
CA LEU A 212 -7.28 -2.33 11.38
C LEU A 212 -7.88 -2.95 12.67
N THR A 213 -7.07 -3.45 13.60
CA THR A 213 -7.53 -3.68 14.99
C THR A 213 -7.42 -2.42 15.86
N HIS A 214 -6.71 -1.40 15.37
CA HIS A 214 -6.41 -0.14 16.05
C HIS A 214 -7.13 1.08 15.43
N SER A 215 -7.77 0.96 14.27
CA SER A 215 -8.54 2.01 13.61
C SER A 215 -9.64 1.41 12.73
N ASN A 216 -10.74 2.15 12.51
CA ASN A 216 -11.84 1.69 11.67
C ASN A 216 -11.42 1.59 10.19
N HIS A 217 -10.67 2.60 9.72
CA HIS A 217 -10.08 2.62 8.39
C HIS A 217 -8.63 3.14 8.45
N VAL A 218 -7.82 2.73 7.49
CA VAL A 218 -6.47 3.25 7.25
C VAL A 218 -6.40 3.83 5.85
N ALA A 219 -5.96 5.08 5.73
CA ALA A 219 -5.69 5.75 4.47
C ALA A 219 -4.18 5.78 4.19
N LEU A 220 -3.78 5.40 2.96
CA LEU A 220 -2.39 5.29 2.51
C LEU A 220 -2.15 6.09 1.23
N PHE A 221 -1.01 6.79 1.15
CA PHE A 221 -0.63 7.57 -0.03
C PHE A 221 0.27 6.78 -0.98
N HIS A 222 -0.32 6.31 -2.07
CA HIS A 222 0.25 5.42 -3.08
C HIS A 222 0.87 6.19 -4.25
N ASN A 223 1.91 5.66 -4.88
CA ASN A 223 2.66 6.31 -5.97
C ASN A 223 2.00 6.07 -7.34
N ASP A 224 1.31 7.08 -7.88
CA ASP A 224 0.74 7.07 -9.24
C ASP A 224 1.73 7.69 -10.27
N ARG A 225 1.27 7.90 -11.51
CA ARG A 225 2.08 8.38 -12.62
C ARG A 225 2.64 9.78 -12.39
N ASN A 226 1.82 10.73 -11.92
CA ASN A 226 2.17 12.16 -11.81
C ASN A 226 2.16 12.70 -10.37
N GLY A 227 1.89 11.86 -9.37
CA GLY A 227 1.73 12.25 -7.97
C GLY A 227 1.21 11.07 -7.15
N TYR A 228 0.42 11.33 -6.11
CA TYR A 228 -0.15 10.27 -5.29
C TYR A 228 -1.59 9.90 -5.67
N ALA A 229 -1.95 8.65 -5.40
CA ALA A 229 -3.31 8.13 -5.28
C ALA A 229 -3.60 7.87 -3.79
N LEU A 230 -4.86 8.00 -3.39
CA LEU A 230 -5.30 7.69 -2.02
C LEU A 230 -5.92 6.30 -1.99
N GLY A 231 -5.40 5.40 -1.16
CA GLY A 231 -6.03 4.12 -0.87
C GLY A 231 -6.64 4.12 0.52
N ILE A 232 -7.93 3.81 0.66
CA ILE A 232 -8.62 3.64 1.94
C ILE A 232 -8.89 2.15 2.16
N TYR A 233 -8.54 1.65 3.33
CA TYR A 233 -8.54 0.23 3.68
C TYR A 233 -9.39 -0.03 4.93
N SER A 234 -10.17 -1.10 4.94
CA SER A 234 -11.04 -1.46 6.07
C SER A 234 -11.39 -2.94 6.15
N GLN A 235 -11.85 -3.40 7.32
CA GLN A 235 -12.30 -4.79 7.51
C GLN A 235 -13.71 -5.05 6.96
N ILE A 236 -14.53 -4.00 6.88
CA ILE A 236 -15.92 -3.99 6.44
C ILE A 236 -16.01 -3.06 5.23
N ASP A 237 -16.98 -3.28 4.33
CA ASP A 237 -17.19 -2.42 3.17
C ASP A 237 -17.52 -0.99 3.59
N PRO A 238 -16.77 0.03 3.14
CA PRO A 238 -17.05 1.42 3.47
C PRO A 238 -18.24 1.94 2.65
N GLU A 239 -19.36 2.14 3.34
CA GLU A 239 -20.62 2.72 2.86
C GLU A 239 -20.49 4.24 2.59
N ILE A 240 -19.63 4.62 1.64
CA ILE A 240 -19.29 6.02 1.33
C ILE A 240 -19.95 6.58 0.05
N ASP A 241 -20.91 5.86 -0.55
CA ASP A 241 -21.44 6.25 -1.87
C ASP A 241 -22.25 7.55 -1.80
N GLN A 242 -23.03 7.77 -0.73
CA GLN A 242 -23.75 9.03 -0.51
C GLN A 242 -22.78 10.21 -0.35
N GLN A 243 -21.75 10.04 0.49
CA GLN A 243 -20.73 11.05 0.74
C GLN A 243 -19.95 11.38 -0.54
N LEU A 244 -19.73 10.40 -1.43
CA LEU A 244 -19.16 10.64 -2.74
C LEU A 244 -20.08 11.46 -3.65
N GLU A 245 -21.38 11.17 -3.68
CA GLU A 245 -22.35 11.93 -4.48
C GLU A 245 -22.51 13.38 -3.98
N ASP A 246 -22.58 13.58 -2.67
CA ASP A 246 -22.63 14.90 -2.03
C ASP A 246 -21.34 15.70 -2.32
N PHE A 247 -20.18 15.04 -2.20
CA PHE A 247 -18.87 15.61 -2.53
C PHE A 247 -18.75 15.99 -4.01
N SER A 248 -19.15 15.10 -4.92
CA SER A 248 -19.18 15.34 -6.37
C SER A 248 -20.00 16.57 -6.73
N SER A 249 -21.17 16.70 -6.09
CA SER A 249 -22.11 17.79 -6.31
C SER A 249 -21.58 19.12 -5.77
N SER A 250 -21.05 19.14 -4.55
CA SER A 250 -20.54 20.36 -3.90
C SER A 250 -19.33 20.99 -4.62
N LEU A 251 -18.43 20.19 -5.18
CA LEU A 251 -17.23 20.67 -5.89
C LEU A 251 -17.35 20.64 -7.43
N SER A 252 -18.50 20.25 -7.99
CA SER A 252 -18.72 20.10 -9.44
C SER A 252 -17.69 19.17 -10.11
N ILE A 253 -17.40 18.03 -9.48
CA ILE A 253 -16.38 17.06 -9.92
C ILE A 253 -17.05 15.87 -10.60
N LEU A 254 -16.53 15.49 -11.77
CA LEU A 254 -16.93 14.27 -12.44
C LEU A 254 -16.37 13.03 -11.71
N LEU A 255 -17.22 12.30 -10.98
CA LEU A 255 -16.85 10.97 -10.49
C LEU A 255 -16.82 9.96 -11.64
N VAL A 256 -15.74 9.18 -11.70
CA VAL A 256 -15.54 8.14 -12.70
C VAL A 256 -15.36 6.80 -11.97
N PRO A 257 -16.35 5.90 -11.98
CA PRO A 257 -16.21 4.58 -11.38
C PRO A 257 -15.30 3.68 -12.23
N PHE A 258 -14.49 2.86 -11.57
CA PHE A 258 -13.60 1.90 -12.19
C PHE A 258 -13.75 0.51 -11.58
N VAL A 259 -13.82 -0.52 -12.43
CA VAL A 259 -13.85 -1.95 -12.02
C VAL A 259 -12.51 -2.42 -11.43
N ILE A 260 -11.42 -1.72 -11.70
CA ILE A 260 -10.05 -2.03 -11.24
C ILE A 260 -9.37 -0.73 -10.79
N PRO A 261 -8.31 -0.75 -9.93
CA PRO A 261 -7.69 0.47 -9.45
C PRO A 261 -7.36 1.50 -10.57
N PRO A 262 -7.74 2.78 -10.43
CA PRO A 262 -7.59 3.80 -11.48
C PRO A 262 -6.13 4.00 -11.93
N MET A 263 -5.17 3.67 -11.03
CA MET A 263 -3.73 3.59 -11.28
C MET A 263 -3.31 2.54 -12.33
N ILE A 264 -4.03 1.40 -12.45
CA ILE A 264 -3.83 0.41 -13.53
C ILE A 264 -4.83 0.56 -14.69
N ALA A 265 -5.95 1.24 -14.47
CA ALA A 265 -6.97 1.39 -15.47
C ALA A 265 -6.55 2.28 -16.65
N ARG A 266 -7.32 2.20 -17.73
CA ARG A 266 -7.30 3.22 -18.77
C ARG A 266 -8.52 4.12 -18.59
N TRP A 267 -8.27 5.41 -18.37
CA TRP A 267 -9.31 6.41 -18.16
C TRP A 267 -10.24 6.55 -19.36
N ASP A 268 -9.72 6.44 -20.59
CA ASP A 268 -10.51 6.47 -21.82
C ASP A 268 -11.62 5.41 -21.84
N ARG A 269 -11.32 4.19 -21.38
CA ARG A 269 -12.30 3.12 -21.28
C ARG A 269 -13.37 3.41 -20.23
N ALA A 270 -12.97 3.88 -19.04
CA ALA A 270 -13.91 4.16 -17.95
C ALA A 270 -14.82 5.36 -18.27
N LEU A 271 -14.30 6.40 -18.94
CA LEU A 271 -15.10 7.53 -19.40
C LEU A 271 -16.12 7.12 -20.49
N VAL A 272 -15.75 6.20 -21.39
CA VAL A 272 -16.70 5.64 -22.37
C VAL A 272 -17.74 4.74 -21.72
N GLU A 273 -17.37 3.97 -20.70
CA GLU A 273 -18.31 3.15 -19.92
C GLU A 273 -19.28 4.06 -19.13
N LEU A 274 -18.77 5.11 -18.46
CA LEU A 274 -19.56 6.13 -17.76
C LEU A 274 -20.50 6.91 -18.69
N TYR A 275 -20.03 7.34 -19.86
CA TYR A 275 -20.88 8.03 -20.86
C TYR A 275 -22.07 7.14 -21.26
N ARG A 276 -21.85 5.85 -21.46
CA ARG A 276 -22.89 4.89 -21.87
C ARG A 276 -23.92 4.61 -20.78
N SER A 277 -23.56 4.83 -19.52
CA SER A 277 -24.46 4.74 -18.36
C SER A 277 -24.89 6.11 -17.86
N TRP A 278 -24.71 7.19 -18.64
CA TRP A 278 -25.06 8.54 -18.22
C TRP A 278 -26.56 8.80 -18.41
N ASP A 279 -27.34 8.31 -17.44
CA ASP A 279 -28.79 8.48 -17.37
C ASP A 279 -29.13 9.68 -16.47
N ARG A 280 -28.67 10.88 -16.87
CA ARG A 280 -28.96 12.16 -16.20
C ARG A 280 -29.57 13.12 -17.21
N GLU A 281 -30.43 14.02 -16.73
CA GLU A 281 -31.04 15.08 -17.56
C GLU A 281 -29.97 16.04 -18.10
N ASP A 282 -28.90 16.26 -17.35
CA ASP A 282 -27.77 17.10 -17.74
C ASP A 282 -26.91 16.47 -18.84
N PRO A 283 -26.47 17.25 -19.85
CA PRO A 283 -25.57 16.76 -20.90
C PRO A 283 -24.25 16.26 -20.30
N PHE A 284 -23.67 15.22 -20.90
CA PHE A 284 -22.40 14.68 -20.45
C PHE A 284 -21.32 15.78 -20.47
N PRO A 285 -20.60 16.04 -19.37
CA PRO A 285 -19.81 17.27 -19.24
C PRO A 285 -18.66 17.36 -20.25
N LEU A 286 -18.13 16.23 -20.74
CA LEU A 286 -17.08 16.19 -21.77
C LEU A 286 -17.63 16.29 -23.22
N GLY A 287 -18.92 16.54 -23.40
CA GLY A 287 -19.58 16.69 -24.69
C GLY A 287 -20.02 15.36 -25.34
N ASN A 288 -20.80 15.50 -26.42
CA ASN A 288 -21.47 14.39 -27.12
C ASN A 288 -20.68 13.79 -28.29
N GLU A 289 -19.50 14.33 -28.61
CA GLU A 289 -18.67 13.88 -29.74
C GLU A 289 -17.94 12.57 -29.42
N LEU A 290 -18.71 11.48 -29.28
CA LEU A 290 -18.22 10.12 -29.48
C LEU A 290 -17.99 9.84 -30.98
N ASP A 291 -17.14 10.64 -31.62
CA ASP A 291 -16.45 10.27 -32.85
C ASP A 291 -15.34 9.24 -32.52
N ILE A 292 -15.68 8.22 -31.72
CA ILE A 292 -14.81 7.10 -31.39
C ILE A 292 -14.87 6.14 -32.57
N PRO A 293 -13.77 5.94 -33.33
CA PRO A 293 -13.79 5.02 -34.45
C PRO A 293 -13.89 3.60 -33.90
N THR A 294 -15.06 2.99 -34.09
CA THR A 294 -15.38 1.62 -33.63
C THR A 294 -14.35 0.57 -34.12
N ASP A 295 -13.67 0.87 -35.22
CA ASP A 295 -12.74 -0.01 -35.94
C ASP A 295 -11.37 -0.24 -35.27
N VAL A 296 -10.96 0.56 -34.28
CA VAL A 296 -9.62 0.42 -33.66
C VAL A 296 -9.48 -0.90 -32.86
N ARG A 297 -10.59 -1.58 -32.53
CA ARG A 297 -10.56 -2.91 -31.88
C ARG A 297 -10.36 -4.09 -32.83
N GLN A 298 -10.58 -3.97 -34.15
CA GLN A 298 -10.43 -5.10 -35.08
C GLN A 298 -9.14 -5.05 -35.92
N SER A 299 -8.66 -3.85 -36.30
CA SER A 299 -7.52 -3.71 -37.22
C SER A 299 -6.16 -4.25 -36.71
N LYS A 300 -6.00 -4.49 -35.39
CA LYS A 300 -4.79 -5.12 -34.83
C LYS A 300 -4.82 -6.64 -34.71
N ARG A 301 -5.95 -7.31 -35.00
CA ARG A 301 -6.02 -8.79 -35.02
C ARG A 301 -5.59 -9.39 -36.36
N ASN A 302 -5.66 -8.61 -37.44
CA ASN A 302 -5.26 -9.02 -38.80
C ASN A 302 -3.88 -8.48 -39.19
N LYS A 303 -2.86 -8.72 -38.36
CA LYS A 303 -1.47 -8.62 -38.81
C LYS A 303 -1.05 -10.03 -39.29
N PRO A 304 -1.00 -10.31 -40.60
CA PRO A 304 -0.60 -11.63 -41.07
C PRO A 304 0.82 -11.93 -40.58
N SER A 305 0.99 -13.11 -40.02
CA SER A 305 2.31 -13.64 -39.66
C SER A 305 3.17 -13.70 -40.92
N LYS A 306 4.15 -12.81 -41.04
CA LYS A 306 5.20 -12.97 -42.05
C LYS A 306 6.03 -14.19 -41.67
N SER A 307 5.78 -15.30 -42.37
CA SER A 307 6.73 -16.41 -42.44
C SER A 307 8.07 -15.87 -42.94
N SER A 308 9.10 -15.97 -42.10
CA SER A 308 10.47 -15.64 -42.48
C SER A 308 11.18 -16.88 -42.97
N ASP A 309 10.79 -17.37 -44.15
CA ASP A 309 11.63 -18.30 -44.90
C ASP A 309 12.87 -17.54 -45.40
N LYS A 310 14.03 -17.85 -44.80
CA LYS A 310 15.34 -17.51 -45.37
C LYS A 310 16.29 -18.69 -45.24
N ASN A 311 16.17 -19.60 -46.20
CA ASN A 311 17.27 -20.49 -46.57
C ASN A 311 18.40 -19.68 -47.19
N THR A 312 19.61 -19.76 -46.64
CA THR A 312 20.86 -19.57 -47.39
C THR A 312 21.98 -20.31 -46.68
N SER A 313 22.56 -21.34 -47.32
CA SER A 313 23.79 -22.01 -46.86
C SER A 313 24.98 -21.07 -47.03
N SER A 314 26.04 -21.10 -46.21
CA SER A 314 27.10 -22.12 -46.13
C SER A 314 28.14 -21.68 -45.07
N ALA A 315 29.02 -22.50 -44.47
CA ALA A 315 29.17 -23.95 -44.29
C ALA A 315 30.34 -24.19 -43.29
N VAL A 316 30.67 -25.47 -42.94
CA VAL A 316 31.91 -25.94 -42.26
C VAL A 316 32.07 -25.52 -40.77
N THR A 317 32.32 -26.38 -39.77
CA THR A 317 32.45 -27.86 -39.60
C THR A 317 32.37 -28.24 -38.11
N LYS A 318 32.29 -29.56 -37.81
CA LYS A 318 32.53 -30.28 -36.54
C LYS A 318 31.29 -30.52 -35.65
N ASP A 319 30.88 -31.79 -35.46
CA ASP A 319 31.33 -32.80 -34.47
C ASP A 319 30.65 -32.50 -33.11
N GLU A 320 29.97 -33.38 -32.35
CA GLU A 320 29.66 -34.82 -32.32
C GLU A 320 28.31 -34.98 -31.53
N ASP A 321 27.33 -35.77 -31.97
CA ASP A 321 27.01 -37.16 -31.57
C ASP A 321 25.94 -37.30 -30.45
N THR A 322 25.29 -38.46 -30.35
CA THR A 322 24.14 -38.88 -29.51
C THR A 322 22.81 -38.13 -29.78
N SER A 323 21.76 -38.68 -30.43
CA SER A 323 21.08 -39.99 -30.44
C SER A 323 19.94 -40.14 -29.42
N LYS A 324 18.69 -40.20 -29.95
CA LYS A 324 17.49 -40.99 -29.52
C LYS A 324 17.09 -40.94 -28.01
N THR A 325 15.80 -40.95 -27.65
CA THR A 325 14.69 -41.74 -28.21
C THR A 325 13.34 -41.14 -27.82
N GLU A 326 12.29 -41.52 -28.55
CA GLU A 326 10.88 -41.33 -28.19
C GLU A 326 10.52 -42.06 -26.87
N THR A 327 9.57 -41.53 -26.08
CA THR A 327 8.37 -42.29 -25.72
C THR A 327 7.18 -41.37 -25.43
N GLU A 328 6.00 -41.77 -25.90
CA GLU A 328 4.69 -41.19 -25.59
C GLU A 328 4.04 -41.93 -24.38
N VAL A 329 2.72 -41.75 -24.16
CA VAL A 329 1.85 -42.41 -23.15
C VAL A 329 1.87 -41.74 -21.75
N LYS A 330 0.84 -41.07 -21.21
CA LYS A 330 -0.65 -41.08 -21.33
C LYS A 330 -1.37 -42.10 -20.42
N SER A 331 -1.78 -41.67 -19.23
CA SER A 331 -3.07 -42.02 -18.61
C SER A 331 -3.34 -41.23 -17.30
N GLU A 332 -4.58 -40.79 -17.13
CA GLU A 332 -5.16 -40.24 -15.89
C GLU A 332 -5.66 -41.40 -14.97
N PRO A 333 -6.66 -41.24 -14.08
CA PRO A 333 -6.44 -41.08 -12.63
C PRO A 333 -7.14 -42.17 -11.80
N GLU A 334 -6.92 -42.21 -10.48
CA GLU A 334 -7.87 -42.84 -9.56
C GLU A 334 -8.12 -42.00 -8.31
N GLU A 335 -9.41 -41.75 -8.05
CA GLU A 335 -9.93 -41.26 -6.77
C GLU A 335 -9.83 -42.36 -5.70
N THR A 336 -9.52 -42.00 -4.46
CA THR A 336 -10.02 -42.75 -3.28
C THR A 336 -10.11 -41.84 -2.06
N THR A 337 -11.33 -41.41 -1.76
CA THR A 337 -11.83 -41.22 -0.39
C THR A 337 -12.93 -42.27 -0.16
N PRO A 338 -13.44 -42.51 1.07
CA PRO A 338 -13.09 -41.94 2.38
C PRO A 338 -12.71 -43.03 3.41
N THR A 339 -12.62 -42.68 4.70
CA THR A 339 -13.37 -43.33 5.80
C THR A 339 -13.18 -42.52 7.08
N ALA A 340 -14.28 -42.25 7.80
CA ALA A 340 -14.24 -41.66 9.12
C ALA A 340 -14.22 -42.74 10.22
N ALA A 341 -13.56 -42.47 11.34
CA ALA A 341 -13.71 -43.25 12.56
C ALA A 341 -13.59 -42.32 13.78
N GLU A 342 -14.59 -42.37 14.66
CA GLU A 342 -14.62 -41.68 15.94
C GLU A 342 -13.66 -42.35 16.93
N ALA A 343 -12.96 -41.56 17.74
CA ALA A 343 -12.47 -41.96 19.06
C ALA A 343 -12.05 -40.72 19.87
N GLU A 344 -12.85 -40.32 20.85
CA GLU A 344 -12.30 -39.70 22.07
C GLU A 344 -11.54 -40.78 22.86
N PRO A 345 -10.51 -40.41 23.62
CA PRO A 345 -10.79 -40.25 25.04
C PRO A 345 -10.09 -39.05 25.71
N GLU A 346 -10.62 -38.71 26.88
CA GLU A 346 -10.02 -37.77 27.84
C GLU A 346 -8.61 -38.21 28.26
N GLU A 347 -7.65 -37.30 28.31
CA GLU A 347 -6.46 -37.49 29.15
C GLU A 347 -6.00 -36.19 29.83
N LYS A 348 -5.59 -36.32 31.09
CA LYS A 348 -5.17 -35.21 31.96
C LYS A 348 -3.81 -34.68 31.50
N VAL A 349 -3.71 -33.37 31.26
CA VAL A 349 -2.41 -32.71 31.12
C VAL A 349 -2.00 -32.11 32.46
N GLU A 350 -1.03 -32.77 33.09
CA GLU A 350 -0.36 -32.32 34.31
C GLU A 350 0.66 -31.21 33.97
N GLN A 351 0.71 -30.15 34.78
CA GLN A 351 1.58 -29.00 34.51
C GLN A 351 3.03 -29.30 34.88
N LEU A 352 3.90 -29.45 33.88
CA LEU A 352 5.36 -29.48 34.06
C LEU A 352 5.99 -28.20 33.50
N ASN A 353 6.25 -27.27 34.40
CA ASN A 353 6.88 -25.99 34.13
C ASN A 353 8.41 -26.12 34.24
N THR A 354 9.10 -26.14 33.11
CA THR A 354 10.58 -26.07 33.03
C THR A 354 10.98 -25.17 31.87
N GLN A 355 11.40 -23.95 32.18
CA GLN A 355 12.16 -23.12 31.24
C GLN A 355 13.61 -23.62 31.17
N PRO A 356 14.20 -23.76 29.97
CA PRO A 356 15.65 -23.88 29.85
C PRO A 356 16.30 -22.50 29.99
N GLU A 357 17.31 -22.39 30.85
CA GLU A 357 18.16 -21.20 30.93
C GLU A 357 18.96 -21.05 29.62
N LEU A 358 18.91 -19.85 29.03
CA LEU A 358 19.77 -19.51 27.89
C LEU A 358 21.14 -19.02 28.39
N PRO A 359 22.26 -19.44 27.77
CA PRO A 359 23.58 -19.00 28.18
C PRO A 359 23.79 -17.52 27.87
N THR A 360 24.27 -16.77 28.85
CA THR A 360 24.78 -15.40 28.66
C THR A 360 26.05 -15.43 27.80
N PRO A 361 26.15 -14.67 26.70
CA PRO A 361 27.40 -14.54 25.97
C PRO A 361 28.43 -13.79 26.84
N SER A 362 29.64 -14.31 26.89
CA SER A 362 30.79 -13.65 27.52
C SER A 362 31.17 -12.39 26.73
N VAL A 363 31.42 -11.30 27.46
CA VAL A 363 32.01 -10.08 26.89
C VAL A 363 33.51 -10.31 26.82
N ASP A 364 34.00 -10.74 25.65
CA ASP A 364 35.43 -10.71 25.34
C ASP A 364 35.83 -9.34 24.80
N GLU A 365 36.99 -8.89 25.24
CA GLU A 365 37.52 -7.56 25.01
C GLU A 365 37.98 -7.38 23.56
N PHE A 366 37.42 -6.38 22.85
CA PHE A 366 38.05 -5.79 21.67
C PHE A 366 38.53 -4.39 22.01
N GLN A 367 39.75 -4.33 22.53
CA GLN A 367 40.60 -3.14 22.42
C GLN A 367 41.30 -3.23 21.07
N ASP A 368 40.85 -2.44 20.09
CA ASP A 368 41.66 -2.11 18.91
C ASP A 368 42.05 -0.64 19.00
N ASP A 369 43.34 -0.40 19.20
CA ASP A 369 43.95 0.92 19.22
C ASP A 369 43.80 1.58 17.84
N TYR A 370 43.23 2.79 17.81
CA TYR A 370 43.22 3.63 16.62
C TYR A 370 43.97 4.94 16.91
N ASP A 371 45.26 4.94 16.57
CA ASP A 371 46.08 6.14 16.55
C ASP A 371 45.50 7.17 15.58
N PHE A 372 45.29 8.38 16.09
CA PHE A 372 44.78 9.51 15.32
C PHE A 372 45.97 10.38 14.89
N GLU A 373 46.48 10.18 13.67
CA GLU A 373 47.44 11.12 13.09
C GLU A 373 46.71 12.42 12.71
N GLU A 374 47.07 13.52 13.40
CA GLU A 374 46.67 14.87 13.02
C GLU A 374 47.39 15.29 11.72
N ASP A 375 46.68 15.28 10.59
CA ASP A 375 47.11 16.01 9.41
C ASP A 375 46.22 17.24 9.19
N SER A 376 46.78 18.40 9.52
CA SER A 376 46.28 19.72 9.17
C SER A 376 46.24 19.92 7.65
N TRP A 377 45.17 20.52 7.11
CA TRP A 377 45.17 21.61 6.09
C TRP A 377 43.75 22.11 5.79
#